data_AF-A0A7K0H0T6-F1
#
_entry.id   AF-A0A7K0H0T6-F1
#
_cell.length_a   1.000
_cell.length_b   1.000
_cell.length_c   1.000
_cell.angle_alpha   90.00
_cell.angle_beta   90.00
_cell.angle_gamma   90.00
#
_symmetry.space_group_name_H-M   'P 1'
#
loop_
_entity.id
_entity.type
_entity.pdbx_description
1 polymer ?
#
loop_
_entity_poly.entity_id
_entity_poly.type
_entity_poly.pdbx_seq_one_letter_code
_entity_poly.pdbx_strand_id
1 'polypeptide(L)'
;MIFRHGIISRREEHLELYRVIDYSEKQNFLQLVFGNKTVKVISGDASDPILYMYGIDRNIPIIDTLRDRVKIARKESGIFEVANRS
;
A
#
# COMPACT_ATOMS: atom_id res chain seq x y z
N MET A 1 -3.93 -2.88 8.61
CA MET A 1 -3.97 -1.41 8.78
C MET A 1 -5.07 -0.86 7.89
N ILE A 2 -5.92 0.06 8.36
CA ILE A 2 -6.87 0.73 7.47
C ILE A 2 -6.13 1.88 6.79
N PHE A 3 -5.88 1.75 5.50
CA PHE A 3 -5.23 2.78 4.68
C PHE A 3 -6.28 3.80 4.24
N ARG A 4 -6.12 5.08 4.63
CA ARG A 4 -7.09 6.16 4.32
C ARG A 4 -6.40 7.30 3.59
N HIS A 5 -6.48 7.33 2.26
CA HIS A 5 -6.16 8.52 1.46
C HIS A 5 -6.67 8.36 0.01
N GLY A 6 -7.38 9.38 -0.46
CA GLY A 6 -7.83 9.51 -1.84
C GLY A 6 -9.00 10.49 -1.93
N ILE A 7 -8.91 11.46 -2.84
CA ILE A 7 -9.97 12.46 -3.08
C ILE A 7 -11.14 11.82 -3.86
N ILE A 8 -10.94 10.69 -4.54
CA ILE A 8 -11.92 10.12 -5.49
C ILE A 8 -12.19 8.60 -5.32
N SER A 9 -11.53 7.88 -4.41
CA SER A 9 -11.77 6.43 -4.26
C SER A 9 -11.61 5.97 -2.81
N ARG A 10 -12.70 5.45 -2.22
CA ARG A 10 -12.71 4.75 -0.94
C ARG A 10 -12.88 3.25 -1.20
N ARG A 11 -11.79 2.50 -1.11
CA ARG A 11 -11.78 1.03 -1.14
C ARG A 11 -11.20 0.55 0.19
N GLU A 12 -12.05 -0.03 1.03
CA GLU A 12 -11.65 -0.61 2.32
C GLU A 12 -11.37 -2.09 2.11
N GLU A 13 -10.16 -2.40 1.63
CA GLU A 13 -9.64 -3.77 1.59
C GLU A 13 -8.63 -3.94 2.73
N HIS A 14 -8.83 -4.99 3.53
CA HIS A 14 -7.97 -5.32 4.67
C HIS A 14 -6.66 -5.91 4.18
N LEU A 15 -5.69 -5.06 3.85
CA LEU A 15 -4.36 -5.50 3.43
C LEU A 15 -3.46 -5.74 4.65
N GLU A 16 -2.88 -6.93 4.74
CA GLU A 16 -1.84 -7.26 5.70
C GLU A 16 -0.48 -6.77 5.19
N LEU A 17 0.01 -5.67 5.77
CA LEU A 17 1.21 -4.98 5.29
C LEU A 17 2.47 -5.86 5.24
N TYR A 18 2.59 -6.85 6.13
CA TYR A 18 3.76 -7.73 6.15
C TYR A 18 3.83 -8.65 4.91
N ARG A 19 2.69 -8.88 4.22
CA ARG A 19 2.56 -9.69 3.00
C ARG A 19 2.74 -8.91 1.71
N VAL A 20 2.88 -7.59 1.78
CA VAL A 20 3.12 -6.75 0.60
C VAL A 20 4.46 -7.14 -0.01
N ILE A 21 4.47 -7.46 -1.29
CA ILE A 21 5.66 -7.85 -2.08
C ILE A 21 6.26 -6.61 -2.74
N ASP A 22 5.43 -5.85 -3.44
CA ASP A 22 5.87 -4.74 -4.29
C ASP A 22 4.82 -3.63 -4.38
N TYR A 23 5.25 -2.45 -4.80
CA TYR A 23 4.41 -1.28 -4.97
C TYR A 23 4.92 -0.40 -6.13
N SER A 24 4.01 0.18 -6.90
CA SER A 24 4.36 1.03 -8.04
C SER A 24 3.39 2.19 -8.22
N GLU A 25 3.89 3.31 -8.75
CA GLU A 25 3.06 4.43 -9.16
C GLU A 25 2.87 4.43 -10.68
N LYS A 26 1.66 4.79 -11.12
CA LYS A 26 1.34 5.01 -12.53
C LYS A 26 0.56 6.31 -12.66
N GLN A 27 0.90 7.09 -13.67
CA GLN A 27 0.19 8.29 -14.07
C GLN A 27 -0.04 8.22 -15.57
N ASN A 28 -1.29 8.35 -16.00
CA ASN A 28 -1.60 8.60 -17.41
C ASN A 28 -1.68 10.10 -17.69
N PHE A 29 -1.82 10.49 -18.96
CA PHE A 29 -1.84 11.88 -19.38
C PHE A 29 -2.91 12.72 -18.65
N LEU A 30 -4.13 12.19 -18.51
CA LEU A 30 -5.20 12.90 -17.80
C LEU A 30 -4.85 13.07 -16.31
N GLN A 31 -4.27 12.05 -15.68
CA GLN A 31 -3.82 12.13 -14.29
C GLN A 31 -2.70 13.16 -14.09
N LEU A 32 -1.79 13.31 -15.05
CA LEU A 32 -0.78 14.38 -15.04
C LEU A 32 -1.42 15.77 -15.07
N VAL A 33 -2.40 15.98 -15.95
CA VAL A 33 -3.14 17.25 -16.07
C VAL A 33 -3.92 17.56 -14.79
N PHE A 34 -4.56 16.54 -14.19
CA PHE A 34 -5.32 16.69 -12.93
C PHE A 34 -4.48 16.57 -11.66
N GLY A 35 -3.15 16.42 -11.77
CA GLY A 35 -2.23 16.37 -10.63
C GLY A 35 -2.38 15.16 -9.70
N ASN A 36 -2.93 14.04 -10.20
CA ASN A 36 -3.14 12.84 -9.41
C ASN A 36 -2.37 11.62 -9.96
N LYS A 37 -2.37 10.53 -9.21
CA LYS A 37 -1.70 9.28 -9.54
C LYS A 37 -2.47 8.06 -9.07
N THR A 38 -2.15 6.93 -9.68
CA THR A 38 -2.63 5.62 -9.29
C THR A 38 -1.48 4.84 -8.67
N VAL A 39 -1.70 4.24 -7.52
CA VAL A 39 -0.74 3.36 -6.85
C VAL A 39 -1.24 1.94 -6.96
N LYS A 40 -0.35 1.03 -7.34
CA LYS A 40 -0.59 -0.42 -7.34
C LYS A 40 0.23 -1.02 -6.21
N VAL A 41 -0.40 -1.83 -5.37
CA VAL A 41 0.25 -2.63 -4.31
C VAL A 41 0.04 -4.09 -4.66
N ILE A 42 1.11 -4.89 -4.59
CA ILE A 42 1.10 -6.32 -4.87
C ILE A 42 1.30 -7.06 -3.54
N SER A 43 0.37 -7.94 -3.19
CA SER A 43 0.41 -8.83 -2.02
C SER A 43 0.73 -10.27 -2.44
N GLY A 44 1.30 -11.04 -1.51
CA GLY A 44 1.46 -12.49 -1.65
C GLY A 44 0.20 -13.31 -1.36
N ASP A 45 -0.94 -12.65 -1.11
CA ASP A 45 -2.20 -13.34 -0.84
C ASP A 45 -2.74 -14.07 -2.08
N ALA A 46 -3.16 -15.33 -1.88
CA ALA A 46 -3.63 -16.18 -2.96
C ALA A 46 -5.01 -15.77 -3.53
N SER A 47 -5.79 -14.98 -2.78
CA SER A 47 -7.18 -14.63 -3.14
C SER A 47 -7.30 -13.24 -3.78
N ASP A 48 -6.47 -12.27 -3.36
CA ASP A 48 -6.43 -10.94 -3.95
C ASP A 48 -5.01 -10.38 -3.91
N PRO A 49 -4.20 -10.65 -4.94
CA PRO A 49 -2.79 -10.29 -4.94
C PRO A 49 -2.55 -8.82 -5.31
N ILE A 50 -3.56 -8.03 -5.74
CA ILE A 50 -3.32 -6.69 -6.30
C ILE A 50 -4.36 -5.68 -5.85
N LEU A 51 -3.91 -4.70 -5.06
CA LEU A 51 -4.69 -3.53 -4.65
C LEU A 51 -4.34 -2.31 -5.52
N TYR A 52 -5.37 -1.63 -6.04
CA TYR A 52 -5.22 -0.34 -6.73
C TYR A 52 -5.82 0.81 -5.91
N MET A 53 -5.03 1.88 -5.75
CA MET A 53 -5.45 3.14 -5.13
C MET A 53 -5.44 4.25 -6.18
N TYR A 54 -6.61 4.76 -6.55
CA TYR A 54 -6.76 5.77 -7.60
C TYR A 54 -6.88 7.18 -7.03
N GLY A 55 -6.46 8.18 -7.80
CA GLY A 55 -6.69 9.60 -7.47
C GLY A 55 -5.92 10.07 -6.24
N ILE A 56 -4.75 9.49 -5.98
CA ILE A 56 -3.83 9.99 -4.95
C ILE A 56 -3.21 11.28 -5.47
N ASP A 57 -3.15 12.34 -4.67
CA ASP A 57 -2.44 13.55 -5.05
C ASP A 57 -0.96 13.23 -5.33
N ARG A 58 -0.42 13.72 -6.46
CA ARG A 58 0.93 13.36 -6.90
C ARG A 58 2.02 13.74 -5.89
N ASN A 59 1.77 14.76 -5.07
CA ASN A 59 2.71 15.30 -4.09
C ASN A 59 2.75 14.47 -2.80
N ILE A 60 1.81 13.53 -2.60
CA ILE A 60 1.83 12.64 -1.45
C ILE A 60 2.92 11.56 -1.68
N PRO A 61 3.92 11.44 -0.79
CA PRO A 61 4.99 10.43 -0.88
C PRO A 61 4.48 9.07 -0.38
N ILE A 62 3.46 8.55 -1.06
CA ILE A 62 2.71 7.40 -0.59
C ILE A 62 3.50 6.09 -0.66
N ILE A 63 4.40 5.96 -1.64
CA ILE A 63 5.31 4.83 -1.75
C ILE A 63 6.26 4.74 -0.58
N ASP A 64 6.83 5.87 -0.15
CA ASP A 64 7.73 5.90 1.00
C ASP A 64 6.97 5.57 2.29
N THR A 65 5.75 6.12 2.44
CA THR A 65 4.87 5.79 3.56
C THR A 65 4.53 4.30 3.61
N LEU A 66 4.21 3.70 2.46
CA LEU A 66 3.97 2.25 2.33
C LEU A 66 5.22 1.46 2.70
N ARG A 67 6.37 1.83 2.13
CA ARG A 67 7.66 1.18 2.38
C ARG A 67 8.00 1.13 3.87
N ASP A 68 7.89 2.26 4.55
CA ASP A 68 8.22 2.34 5.98
C ASP A 68 7.24 1.54 6.83
N ARG A 69 5.95 1.57 6.50
CA ARG A 69 4.93 0.78 7.20
C ARG A 69 5.10 -0.73 6.97
N VAL A 70 5.48 -1.15 5.76
CA VAL A 70 5.80 -2.56 5.47
C VAL A 70 7.03 -3.00 6.26
N LYS A 71 8.08 -2.18 6.35
CA LYS A 71 9.27 -2.46 7.18
C LYS A 71 8.91 -2.65 8.65
N ILE A 72 8.10 -1.73 9.19
CA ILE A 72 7.63 -1.81 10.58
C ILE A 72 6.80 -3.08 10.80
N ALA A 73 5.81 -3.33 9.94
CA ALA A 73 4.95 -4.50 10.06
C ALA A 73 5.73 -5.83 9.99
N ARG A 74 6.72 -5.94 9.10
CA ARG A 74 7.59 -7.13 9.02
C ARG A 74 8.46 -7.29 10.26
N LYS A 75 8.99 -6.19 10.81
CA LYS A 75 9.78 -6.21 12.05
C LYS A 75 8.92 -6.66 13.23
N GLU A 76 7.72 -6.11 13.37
CA GLU A 76 6.77 -6.48 14.42
C GLU A 76 6.33 -7.94 14.29
N SER A 77 6.02 -8.41 13.08
CA SER A 77 5.67 -9.81 12.82
C SER A 77 6.82 -10.75 13.16
N GLY A 78 8.06 -10.41 12.82
CA GLY A 78 9.23 -11.22 13.18
C GLY A 78 9.47 -11.28 14.69
N ILE A 79 9.29 -10.16 15.40
CA ILE A 79 9.36 -10.14 16.87
C ILE A 79 8.23 -10.97 17.47
N PHE A 80 7.02 -10.88 16.91
CA PHE A 80 5.86 -11.66 17.33
C PHE A 80 6.10 -13.17 17.14
N GLU A 81 6.67 -13.59 16.01
CA GLU A 81 7.01 -14.99 15.77
C GLU A 81 8.06 -15.53 16.75
N VAL A 82 9.06 -14.73 17.11
CA VAL A 82 10.07 -15.11 18.11
C VAL A 82 9.45 -15.19 19.51
N ALA A 83 8.64 -14.19 19.89
CA ALA A 83 7.98 -14.15 21.18
C ALA A 83 6.94 -15.27 21.37
N ASN A 84 6.25 -15.68 20.30
CA ASN A 84 5.25 -16.76 20.35
C ASN A 84 5.86 -18.17 20.26
N ARG A 85 7.19 -18.28 20.09
CA ARG A 85 7.95 -19.54 20.15
C ARG A 85 8.77 -19.69 21.45
N SER A 86 8.63 -18.75 22.40
CA SER A 86 9.37 -18.69 23.66
C SER A 86 8.55 -19.23 24.84
#